data_AF-A0A7K6HRU4-F1
#
_entry.id   AF-A0A7K6HRU4-F1
#
_cell.length_a   1.000
_cell.length_b   1.000
_cell.length_c   1.000
_cell.angle_alpha   90.00
_cell.angle_beta   90.00
_cell.angle_gamma   90.00
#
_symmetry.space_group_name_H-M   'P 1'
#
loop_
_entity.id
_entity.type
_entity.pdbx_description
1 polymer ?
#
loop_
_entity_poly.entity_id
_entity_poly.type
_entity_poly.pdbx_seq_one_letter_code
_entity_poly.pdbx_strand_id
1 'polypeptide(L)'
;MEKVTHLEALMFSAVLESCVDQLAILGYIIPVSHEGKTELSNKMKEMTEEELDINDPDLMSAKQESGETVTSMALKNTEHKHKQGKTEDQKSTHHSSKSSKKRTTRAAEKLKKIQADRQYASDVFTVTIKKMEKFGTFNSLTDANEREKARRSKFFDILTREEKGKEEIKSLQKQLQNVKKETEEDVQNRDKVIDRLKDKLQEQTARLNTESYYLKKNTDLKVHLTQKKCSSAESALEKEIQNLKSKTDEEIQVHKETEIFLMQQYQKVKEKLEYWMEKYKKDTDAKDEELDDLRALKAENLETMQRYAKECLAFQATIIIDRTEKEMRRKQIEQEALELKSTLKVQAWWKGTMVRKFLGPYQELEKYLKERAAEKEAGKEKSGAKR
;
A
#
# COMPACT_ATOMS: atom_id res chain seq x y z
N MET A 1 30.86 -64.81 -101.75
CA MET A 1 31.98 -64.20 -102.48
C MET A 1 32.48 -65.21 -103.49
N GLU A 2 32.68 -64.76 -104.72
CA GLU A 2 33.20 -65.56 -105.82
C GLU A 2 34.64 -65.97 -105.51
N LYS A 3 34.97 -67.25 -105.74
CA LYS A 3 36.34 -67.73 -105.60
C LYS A 3 37.14 -67.20 -106.78
N VAL A 4 38.21 -66.47 -106.48
CA VAL A 4 39.12 -65.94 -107.50
C VAL A 4 39.78 -67.12 -108.20
N THR A 5 39.91 -67.09 -109.53
CA THR A 5 40.55 -68.18 -110.27
C THR A 5 42.03 -68.28 -109.87
N HIS A 6 42.65 -69.46 -109.98
CA HIS A 6 44.03 -69.66 -109.50
C HIS A 6 45.05 -68.71 -110.17
N LEU A 7 44.84 -68.40 -111.45
CA LEU A 7 45.68 -67.47 -112.21
C LEU A 7 45.52 -66.02 -111.70
N GLU A 8 44.29 -65.59 -111.44
CA GLU A 8 43.99 -64.27 -110.88
C GLU A 8 44.52 -64.14 -109.44
N ALA A 9 44.44 -65.20 -108.63
CA ALA A 9 44.97 -65.22 -107.28
C ALA A 9 46.50 -65.03 -107.26
N LEU A 10 47.23 -65.66 -108.19
CA LEU A 10 48.68 -65.48 -108.36
C LEU A 10 49.03 -64.05 -108.81
N MET A 11 48.29 -63.50 -109.79
CA MET A 11 48.50 -62.13 -110.25
C MET A 11 48.24 -61.10 -109.16
N PHE A 12 47.15 -61.22 -108.40
CA PHE A 12 46.86 -60.32 -107.29
C PHE A 12 47.81 -60.49 -106.11
N SER A 13 48.30 -61.71 -105.84
CA SER A 13 49.32 -61.94 -104.80
C SER A 13 50.63 -61.26 -105.17
N ALA A 14 51.10 -61.36 -106.42
CA ALA A 14 52.31 -60.69 -106.88
C ALA A 14 52.22 -59.15 -106.75
N VAL A 15 51.05 -58.57 -107.00
CA VAL A 15 50.80 -57.13 -106.80
C VAL A 15 50.81 -56.76 -105.32
N LEU A 16 50.20 -57.58 -104.45
CA LEU A 16 50.20 -57.34 -103.01
C LEU A 16 51.60 -57.55 -102.40
N GLU A 17 52.40 -58.50 -102.90
CA GLU A 17 53.80 -58.71 -102.52
C GLU A 17 54.64 -57.48 -102.87
N SER A 18 54.49 -56.95 -104.08
CA SER A 18 55.14 -55.70 -104.47
C SER A 18 54.73 -54.53 -103.55
N CYS A 19 53.46 -54.46 -103.14
CA CYS A 19 53.00 -53.47 -102.16
C CYS A 19 53.62 -53.68 -100.76
N VAL A 20 53.75 -54.92 -100.30
CA VAL A 20 54.38 -55.26 -99.01
C VAL A 20 55.87 -54.90 -99.04
N ASP A 21 56.56 -55.18 -100.15
CA ASP A 21 57.97 -54.83 -100.34
C ASP A 21 58.16 -53.30 -100.36
N GLN A 22 57.28 -52.56 -101.03
CA GLN A 22 57.28 -51.10 -101.00
C GLN A 22 56.98 -50.55 -99.59
N LEU A 23 56.05 -51.16 -98.84
CA LEU A 23 55.81 -50.83 -97.43
C LEU A 23 57.00 -51.19 -96.53
N ALA A 24 57.75 -52.23 -96.84
CA ALA A 24 58.99 -52.57 -96.15
C ALA A 24 60.07 -51.52 -96.41
N ILE A 25 60.25 -51.10 -97.66
CA ILE A 25 61.16 -50.01 -98.06
C ILE A 25 60.79 -48.71 -97.36
N LEU A 26 59.51 -48.33 -97.36
CA LEU A 26 59.02 -47.16 -96.63
C LEU A 26 59.33 -47.27 -95.13
N GLY A 27 59.35 -48.49 -94.60
CA GLY A 27 59.77 -48.81 -93.26
C GLY A 27 61.23 -48.57 -92.92
N TYR A 28 62.12 -48.80 -93.87
CA TYR A 28 63.55 -48.53 -93.74
C TYR A 28 63.87 -47.04 -93.90
N ILE A 29 63.04 -46.31 -94.65
CA ILE A 29 63.20 -44.87 -94.89
C ILE A 29 62.64 -44.05 -93.70
N ILE A 30 61.61 -44.53 -93.02
CA ILE A 30 61.07 -43.86 -91.82
C ILE A 30 61.99 -44.14 -90.62
N PRO A 31 62.63 -43.11 -90.02
CA PRO A 31 63.49 -43.33 -88.87
C PRO A 31 62.67 -43.80 -87.67
N VAL A 32 62.95 -45.01 -87.19
CA VAL A 32 62.48 -45.47 -85.87
C VAL A 32 63.27 -44.69 -84.83
N SER A 33 62.63 -43.76 -84.13
CA SER A 33 63.28 -43.00 -83.06
C SER A 33 63.77 -43.97 -81.98
N HIS A 34 65.06 -44.29 -81.98
CA HIS A 34 65.74 -44.97 -80.87
C HIS A 34 65.93 -43.94 -79.74
N GLU A 35 64.85 -43.53 -79.10
CA GLU A 35 64.86 -42.60 -77.97
C GLU A 35 64.13 -43.16 -76.73
N GLY A 36 63.84 -44.47 -76.75
CA GLY A 36 63.09 -45.15 -75.69
C GLY A 36 63.90 -45.66 -74.50
N LYS A 37 65.23 -45.50 -74.46
CA LYS A 37 66.06 -46.03 -73.35
C LYS A 37 66.46 -44.98 -72.30
N THR A 38 66.40 -43.68 -72.61
CA THR A 38 66.91 -42.63 -71.70
C THR A 38 65.82 -42.02 -70.81
N GLU A 39 64.54 -42.12 -71.19
CA GLU A 39 63.43 -41.51 -70.42
C GLU A 39 63.00 -42.32 -69.18
N LEU A 40 63.20 -43.65 -69.17
CA LEU A 40 62.89 -44.49 -68.02
C LEU A 40 63.79 -44.17 -66.81
N SER A 41 65.04 -43.77 -67.04
CA SER A 41 65.97 -43.40 -65.96
C SER A 41 65.62 -42.07 -65.29
N ASN A 42 64.93 -41.17 -65.99
CA ASN A 42 64.58 -39.85 -65.45
C ASN A 42 63.23 -39.88 -64.71
N LYS A 43 62.30 -40.72 -65.15
CA LYS A 43 60.99 -40.86 -64.50
C LYS A 43 61.03 -41.66 -63.18
N MET A 44 62.04 -42.51 -63.00
CA MET A 44 62.30 -43.18 -61.71
C MET A 44 62.83 -42.23 -60.63
N LYS A 45 63.44 -41.09 -60.99
CA LYS A 45 63.93 -40.10 -60.02
C LYS A 45 62.85 -39.12 -59.56
N GLU A 46 61.88 -38.82 -60.42
CA GLU A 46 60.81 -37.85 -60.15
C GLU A 46 59.69 -38.44 -59.27
N MET A 47 59.46 -39.77 -59.31
CA MET A 47 58.50 -40.45 -58.42
C MET A 47 59.01 -40.62 -56.98
N THR A 48 60.32 -40.48 -56.71
CA THR A 48 60.88 -40.59 -55.35
C THR A 48 60.79 -39.30 -54.53
N GLU A 49 60.45 -38.16 -55.14
CA GLU A 49 60.37 -36.86 -54.43
C GLU A 49 58.94 -36.38 -54.13
N GLU A 50 57.90 -36.94 -54.73
CA GLU A 50 56.50 -36.49 -54.51
C GLU A 50 55.68 -37.39 -53.55
N GLU A 51 56.25 -38.46 -52.98
CA GLU A 51 55.55 -39.37 -52.05
C GLU A 51 55.71 -39.04 -50.54
N LEU A 52 56.28 -37.87 -50.18
CA LEU A 52 56.44 -37.45 -48.78
C LEU A 52 55.85 -36.05 -48.53
N ASP A 53 54.54 -35.88 -48.66
CA ASP A 53 53.81 -34.94 -47.78
C ASP A 53 52.28 -35.08 -47.90
N ILE A 54 51.74 -36.14 -47.30
CA ILE A 54 50.37 -36.15 -46.78
C ILE A 54 50.41 -36.85 -45.44
N ASN A 55 50.21 -36.11 -44.35
CA ASN A 55 49.64 -36.62 -43.11
C ASN A 55 49.07 -35.44 -42.30
N ASP A 56 47.74 -35.27 -42.37
CA ASP A 56 46.92 -34.81 -41.24
C ASP A 56 46.48 -36.09 -40.49
N PRO A 57 46.26 -36.12 -39.15
CA PRO A 57 45.02 -35.54 -38.62
C PRO A 57 44.96 -35.10 -37.12
N ASP A 58 43.90 -34.32 -36.84
CA ASP A 58 42.96 -34.38 -35.71
C ASP A 58 43.20 -33.74 -34.31
N LEU A 59 42.39 -32.68 -34.08
CA LEU A 59 41.31 -32.50 -33.07
C LEU A 59 41.58 -32.27 -31.55
N MET A 60 40.83 -31.26 -31.05
CA MET A 60 40.37 -30.91 -29.67
C MET A 60 41.29 -29.98 -28.82
N SER A 61 40.82 -28.96 -28.07
CA SER A 61 39.53 -28.72 -27.42
C SER A 61 39.28 -27.25 -26.98
N ALA A 62 38.00 -26.86 -26.94
CA ALA A 62 37.25 -26.17 -25.86
C ALA A 62 37.53 -24.70 -25.39
N LYS A 63 36.50 -23.86 -25.65
CA LYS A 63 35.64 -23.09 -24.70
C LYS A 63 36.13 -21.75 -24.11
N GLN A 64 35.42 -20.65 -24.43
CA GLN A 64 34.67 -19.85 -23.44
C GLN A 64 33.75 -18.77 -24.07
N GLU A 65 32.76 -18.37 -23.27
CA GLU A 65 31.51 -17.66 -23.58
C GLU A 65 31.61 -16.12 -23.72
N SER A 66 30.53 -15.57 -24.29
CA SER A 66 29.80 -14.36 -23.86
C SER A 66 30.19 -12.98 -24.42
N GLY A 67 29.16 -12.25 -24.87
CA GLY A 67 29.05 -10.80 -24.60
C GLY A 67 29.08 -9.82 -25.79
N GLU A 68 27.90 -9.53 -26.33
CA GLU A 68 27.36 -8.25 -26.83
C GLU A 68 28.23 -7.00 -27.14
N THR A 69 27.84 -6.32 -28.25
CA THR A 69 27.82 -4.85 -28.52
C THR A 69 29.18 -4.12 -28.72
N VAL A 70 29.39 -3.06 -29.53
CA VAL A 70 28.64 -2.20 -30.46
C VAL A 70 29.69 -1.29 -31.14
N THR A 71 29.51 -1.03 -32.45
CA THR A 71 29.79 0.23 -33.18
C THR A 71 31.21 0.83 -33.21
N SER A 72 31.78 0.95 -34.41
CA SER A 72 31.83 2.24 -35.15
C SER A 72 32.47 2.11 -36.53
N MET A 73 31.65 2.41 -37.55
CA MET A 73 32.07 2.82 -38.89
C MET A 73 32.90 4.11 -38.85
N ALA A 74 33.79 4.28 -39.82
CA ALA A 74 34.04 5.58 -40.43
C ALA A 74 34.40 5.40 -41.92
N LEU A 75 33.35 5.42 -42.74
CA LEU A 75 33.38 5.69 -44.17
C LEU A 75 33.75 7.17 -44.38
N LYS A 76 34.58 7.46 -45.39
CA LYS A 76 34.39 8.64 -46.25
C LYS A 76 35.06 8.42 -47.60
N ASN A 77 34.20 8.32 -48.62
CA ASN A 77 34.51 8.59 -50.02
C ASN A 77 34.87 10.08 -50.18
N THR A 78 35.75 10.41 -51.14
CA THR A 78 35.42 11.37 -52.23
C THR A 78 36.36 11.17 -53.43
N GLU A 79 35.78 11.23 -54.63
CA GLU A 79 36.41 11.24 -55.95
C GLU A 79 37.27 12.49 -56.21
N HIS A 80 38.31 12.40 -57.07
CA HIS A 80 38.27 12.93 -58.45
C HIS A 80 39.64 12.96 -59.17
N LYS A 81 39.55 12.70 -60.48
CA LYS A 81 40.33 13.20 -61.63
C LYS A 81 41.78 12.73 -61.87
N HIS A 82 41.88 11.97 -62.97
CA HIS A 82 42.67 12.26 -64.17
C HIS A 82 44.09 12.81 -63.99
N LYS A 83 45.08 12.02 -64.44
CA LYS A 83 46.09 12.51 -65.39
C LYS A 83 46.69 11.36 -66.20
N GLN A 84 46.77 11.65 -67.49
CA GLN A 84 47.40 10.92 -68.56
C GLN A 84 48.92 11.13 -68.51
N GLY A 85 49.68 10.07 -68.76
CA GLY A 85 51.14 10.11 -68.90
C GLY A 85 51.64 8.80 -69.49
N LYS A 86 51.96 8.81 -70.78
CA LYS A 86 52.67 7.76 -71.51
C LYS A 86 54.14 7.71 -71.07
N THR A 87 54.70 6.51 -70.96
CA THR A 87 56.01 6.04 -71.50
C THR A 87 56.14 4.57 -71.08
N GLU A 88 55.96 3.62 -72.00
CA GLU A 88 57.00 3.00 -72.84
C GLU A 88 57.92 2.01 -72.10
N ASP A 89 57.90 0.79 -72.63
CA ASP A 89 58.88 -0.29 -72.56
C ASP A 89 59.19 -0.99 -71.24
N GLN A 90 58.69 -2.24 -71.14
CA GLN A 90 59.58 -3.41 -71.05
C GLN A 90 58.87 -4.70 -71.51
N LYS A 91 59.21 -5.13 -72.73
CA LYS A 91 59.15 -6.53 -73.18
C LYS A 91 60.01 -7.38 -72.24
N SER A 92 59.42 -8.37 -71.57
CA SER A 92 60.16 -9.52 -71.05
C SER A 92 59.65 -10.81 -71.69
N THR A 93 60.51 -11.31 -72.56
CA THR A 93 60.41 -12.51 -73.38
C THR A 93 60.59 -13.75 -72.50
N HIS A 94 59.51 -14.40 -72.09
CA HIS A 94 59.57 -15.74 -71.46
C HIS A 94 58.59 -16.74 -72.09
N HIS A 95 58.52 -16.77 -73.43
CA HIS A 95 57.82 -17.85 -74.15
C HIS A 95 58.62 -18.29 -75.38
N SER A 96 59.71 -19.07 -75.21
CA SER A 96 60.34 -19.71 -76.38
C SER A 96 60.90 -21.13 -76.17
N SER A 97 60.79 -21.73 -74.97
CA SER A 97 61.33 -23.08 -74.72
C SER A 97 60.28 -24.19 -74.52
N LYS A 98 58.98 -23.86 -74.42
CA LYS A 98 57.88 -24.86 -74.37
C LYS A 98 57.32 -25.22 -75.76
N SER A 99 57.43 -24.31 -76.74
CA SER A 99 56.90 -24.52 -78.11
C SER A 99 57.72 -25.54 -78.91
N SER A 100 59.04 -25.57 -78.72
CA SER A 100 59.93 -26.53 -79.38
C SER A 100 59.72 -27.96 -78.87
N LYS A 101 59.60 -28.17 -77.54
CA LYS A 101 59.33 -29.49 -76.93
C LYS A 101 57.95 -30.07 -77.30
N LYS A 102 56.89 -29.26 -77.37
CA LYS A 102 55.54 -29.72 -77.82
C LYS A 102 55.49 -30.06 -79.31
N ARG A 103 56.36 -29.44 -80.13
CA ARG A 103 56.50 -29.76 -81.56
C ARG A 103 57.25 -31.07 -81.79
N THR A 104 58.31 -31.35 -81.03
CA THR A 104 59.05 -32.62 -81.11
C THR A 104 58.22 -33.81 -80.63
N THR A 105 57.42 -33.69 -79.55
CA THR A 105 56.54 -34.78 -79.08
C THR A 105 55.40 -35.08 -80.05
N ARG A 106 54.72 -34.05 -80.58
CA ARG A 106 53.64 -34.23 -81.58
C ARG A 106 54.15 -34.78 -82.91
N ALA A 107 55.38 -34.43 -83.30
CA ALA A 107 56.02 -35.02 -84.49
C ALA A 107 56.34 -36.50 -84.25
N ALA A 108 56.89 -36.85 -83.08
CA ALA A 108 57.17 -38.23 -82.69
C ALA A 108 55.90 -39.09 -82.58
N GLU A 109 54.79 -38.56 -82.04
CA GLU A 109 53.49 -39.26 -81.98
C GLU A 109 52.90 -39.51 -83.36
N LYS A 110 53.00 -38.54 -84.27
CA LYS A 110 52.58 -38.71 -85.67
C LYS A 110 53.43 -39.77 -86.38
N LEU A 111 54.75 -39.78 -86.16
CA LEU A 111 55.66 -40.79 -86.67
C LEU A 111 55.31 -42.19 -86.14
N LYS A 112 55.04 -42.32 -84.83
CA LYS A 112 54.56 -43.57 -84.21
C LYS A 112 53.25 -44.05 -84.83
N LYS A 113 52.29 -43.14 -85.08
CA LYS A 113 51.04 -43.48 -85.77
C LYS A 113 51.29 -43.96 -87.20
N ILE A 114 52.13 -43.26 -87.96
CA ILE A 114 52.48 -43.64 -89.34
C ILE A 114 53.14 -45.02 -89.37
N GLN A 115 54.03 -45.31 -88.42
CA GLN A 115 54.68 -46.62 -88.31
C GLN A 115 53.67 -47.72 -87.93
N ALA A 116 52.75 -47.46 -87.01
CA ALA A 116 51.69 -48.40 -86.64
C ALA A 116 50.70 -48.66 -87.79
N ASP A 117 50.29 -47.62 -88.52
CA ASP A 117 49.39 -47.70 -89.68
C ASP A 117 50.07 -48.47 -90.84
N ARG A 118 51.36 -48.22 -91.08
CA ARG A 118 52.18 -48.96 -92.04
C ARG A 118 52.26 -50.44 -91.67
N GLN A 119 52.59 -50.76 -90.42
CA GLN A 119 52.69 -52.15 -89.95
C GLN A 119 51.34 -52.87 -90.08
N TYR A 120 50.25 -52.20 -89.69
CA TYR A 120 48.89 -52.71 -89.87
C TYR A 120 48.55 -53.01 -91.33
N ALA A 121 48.87 -52.10 -92.27
CA ALA A 121 48.67 -52.32 -93.70
C ALA A 121 49.51 -53.50 -94.22
N SER A 122 50.79 -53.59 -93.80
CA SER A 122 51.68 -54.70 -94.14
C SER A 122 51.14 -56.05 -93.62
N ASP A 123 50.65 -56.09 -92.39
CA ASP A 123 50.09 -57.29 -91.77
C ASP A 123 48.80 -57.73 -92.49
N VAL A 124 47.91 -56.78 -92.83
CA VAL A 124 46.68 -57.05 -93.59
C VAL A 124 46.99 -57.58 -94.98
N PHE A 125 47.95 -57.00 -95.70
CA PHE A 125 48.36 -57.49 -97.02
C PHE A 125 49.04 -58.86 -96.94
N THR A 126 49.92 -59.09 -95.97
CA THR A 126 50.57 -60.40 -95.78
C THR A 126 49.55 -61.51 -95.44
N VAL A 127 48.56 -61.22 -94.60
CA VAL A 127 47.47 -62.16 -94.30
C VAL A 127 46.59 -62.40 -95.53
N THR A 128 46.40 -61.38 -96.37
CA THR A 128 45.62 -61.48 -97.61
C THR A 128 46.31 -62.31 -98.68
N ILE A 129 47.63 -62.12 -98.89
CA ILE A 129 48.44 -62.97 -99.78
C ILE A 129 48.33 -64.43 -99.35
N LYS A 130 48.58 -64.72 -98.07
CA LYS A 130 48.50 -66.09 -97.52
C LYS A 130 47.11 -66.73 -97.69
N LYS A 131 46.03 -65.96 -97.55
CA LYS A 131 44.65 -66.46 -97.74
C LYS A 131 44.28 -66.60 -99.22
N MET A 132 44.85 -65.78 -100.10
CA MET A 132 44.63 -65.83 -101.53
C MET A 132 45.37 -67.01 -102.18
N GLU A 133 46.59 -67.31 -101.74
CA GLU A 133 47.37 -68.48 -102.16
C GLU A 133 46.74 -69.80 -101.69
N LYS A 134 46.26 -69.85 -100.44
CA LYS A 134 45.75 -71.10 -99.82
C LYS A 134 44.28 -71.39 -100.14
N PHE A 135 43.44 -70.36 -100.23
CA PHE A 135 41.99 -70.50 -100.31
C PHE A 135 41.35 -69.68 -101.44
N GLY A 136 42.13 -68.94 -102.25
CA GLY A 136 41.62 -68.14 -103.36
C GLY A 136 40.67 -67.01 -102.95
N THR A 137 40.80 -66.49 -101.71
CA THR A 137 39.85 -65.55 -101.11
C THR A 137 40.54 -64.34 -100.48
N PHE A 138 39.95 -63.14 -100.60
CA PHE A 138 40.48 -61.86 -100.08
C PHE A 138 39.75 -61.32 -98.85
N ASN A 139 38.93 -62.13 -98.17
CA ASN A 139 38.09 -61.73 -97.03
C ASN A 139 38.85 -60.98 -95.92
N SER A 140 40.14 -61.27 -95.71
CA SER A 140 40.95 -60.55 -94.72
C SER A 140 41.01 -59.03 -94.94
N LEU A 141 41.04 -58.58 -96.20
CA LEU A 141 41.05 -57.17 -96.54
C LEU A 141 39.65 -56.55 -96.32
N THR A 142 38.60 -57.29 -96.69
CA THR A 142 37.21 -56.89 -96.43
C THR A 142 36.93 -56.75 -94.93
N ASP A 143 37.30 -57.76 -94.13
CA ASP A 143 37.16 -57.74 -92.66
C ASP A 143 37.98 -56.60 -92.03
N ALA A 144 39.18 -56.30 -92.55
CA ALA A 144 40.01 -55.19 -92.07
C ALA A 144 39.37 -53.83 -92.37
N ASN A 145 38.83 -53.66 -93.58
CA ASN A 145 38.10 -52.45 -93.96
C ASN A 145 36.82 -52.28 -93.13
N GLU A 146 36.09 -53.35 -92.85
CA GLU A 146 34.92 -53.32 -91.95
C GLU A 146 35.31 -52.96 -90.52
N ARG A 147 36.42 -53.50 -90.00
CA ARG A 147 36.96 -53.11 -88.68
C ARG A 147 37.31 -51.63 -88.61
N GLU A 148 37.97 -51.07 -89.63
CA GLU A 148 38.32 -49.64 -89.66
C GLU A 148 37.08 -48.75 -89.87
N LYS A 149 36.09 -49.18 -90.67
CA LYS A 149 34.79 -48.49 -90.75
C LYS A 149 34.06 -48.49 -89.41
N ALA A 150 34.01 -49.62 -88.71
CA ALA A 150 33.41 -49.72 -87.38
C ALA A 150 34.17 -48.87 -86.35
N ARG A 151 35.50 -48.87 -86.39
CA ARG A 151 36.35 -48.00 -85.55
C ARG A 151 36.07 -46.53 -85.81
N ARG A 152 35.98 -46.12 -87.09
CA ARG A 152 35.66 -44.75 -87.49
C ARG A 152 34.25 -44.33 -87.04
N SER A 153 33.26 -45.21 -87.15
CA SER A 153 31.91 -44.95 -86.63
C SER A 153 31.93 -44.72 -85.12
N LYS A 154 32.59 -45.60 -84.34
CA LYS A 154 32.74 -45.44 -82.89
C LYS A 154 33.40 -44.11 -82.51
N PHE A 155 34.41 -43.67 -83.27
CA PHE A 155 35.02 -42.36 -83.05
C PHE A 155 34.04 -41.21 -83.28
N PHE A 156 33.24 -41.26 -84.35
CA PHE A 156 32.20 -40.24 -84.58
C PHE A 156 31.11 -40.26 -83.50
N ASP A 157 30.73 -41.44 -82.99
CA ASP A 157 29.78 -41.56 -81.88
C ASP A 157 30.35 -40.98 -80.58
N ILE A 158 31.64 -41.22 -80.30
CA ILE A 158 32.36 -40.61 -79.18
C ILE A 158 32.39 -39.09 -79.31
N LEU A 159 32.77 -38.58 -80.49
CA LEU A 159 32.84 -37.14 -80.74
C LEU A 159 31.47 -36.46 -80.58
N THR A 160 30.40 -37.08 -81.11
CA THR A 160 29.04 -36.54 -80.99
C THR A 160 28.57 -36.52 -79.54
N ARG A 161 28.88 -37.55 -78.76
CA ARG A 161 28.56 -37.60 -77.32
C ARG A 161 29.36 -36.57 -76.54
N GLU A 162 30.64 -36.39 -76.86
CA GLU A 162 31.49 -35.38 -76.23
C GLU A 162 30.96 -33.97 -76.49
N GLU A 163 30.56 -33.66 -77.72
CA GLU A 163 29.99 -32.34 -78.06
C GLU A 163 28.68 -32.09 -77.32
N LYS A 164 27.75 -33.07 -77.30
CA LYS A 164 26.52 -32.99 -76.50
C LYS A 164 26.82 -32.79 -75.01
N GLY A 165 27.80 -33.53 -74.46
CA GLY A 165 28.23 -33.38 -73.08
C GLY A 165 28.80 -31.98 -72.79
N LYS A 166 29.54 -31.38 -73.74
CA LYS A 166 30.01 -29.99 -73.61
C LYS A 166 28.87 -28.99 -73.63
N GLU A 167 27.85 -29.19 -74.47
CA GLU A 167 26.66 -28.33 -74.49
C GLU A 167 25.86 -28.46 -73.18
N GLU A 168 25.68 -29.67 -72.67
CA GLU A 168 25.03 -29.93 -71.37
C GLU A 168 25.79 -29.27 -70.22
N ILE A 169 27.11 -29.43 -70.15
CA ILE A 169 27.96 -28.79 -69.13
C ILE A 169 27.83 -27.26 -69.21
N LYS A 170 27.88 -26.68 -70.41
CA LYS A 170 27.69 -25.22 -70.59
C LYS A 170 26.30 -24.77 -70.12
N SER A 171 25.26 -25.54 -70.43
CA SER A 171 23.89 -25.27 -69.99
C SER A 171 23.77 -25.30 -68.47
N LEU A 172 24.28 -26.36 -67.83
CA LEU A 172 24.29 -26.51 -66.38
C LEU A 172 25.11 -25.42 -65.69
N GLN A 173 26.26 -25.05 -66.25
CA GLN A 173 27.07 -23.96 -65.72
C GLN A 173 26.32 -22.62 -65.76
N LYS A 174 25.55 -22.37 -66.84
CA LYS A 174 24.70 -21.18 -66.95
C LYS A 174 23.55 -21.21 -65.94
N GLN A 175 22.90 -22.37 -65.76
CA GLN A 175 21.84 -22.54 -64.75
C GLN A 175 22.40 -22.30 -63.34
N LEU A 176 23.57 -22.86 -63.02
CA LEU A 176 24.22 -22.69 -61.73
C LEU A 176 24.60 -21.23 -61.46
N GLN A 177 25.08 -20.51 -62.47
CA GLN A 177 25.35 -19.08 -62.36
C GLN A 177 24.06 -18.26 -62.15
N ASN A 178 22.98 -18.61 -62.85
CA ASN A 178 21.69 -17.95 -62.69
C ASN A 178 21.12 -18.17 -61.28
N VAL A 179 21.10 -19.41 -60.79
CA VAL A 179 20.66 -19.74 -59.43
C VAL A 179 21.50 -18.98 -58.40
N LYS A 180 22.82 -18.95 -58.55
CA LYS A 180 23.70 -18.19 -57.64
C LYS A 180 23.35 -16.70 -57.62
N LYS A 181 23.05 -16.11 -58.79
CA LYS A 181 22.65 -14.71 -58.90
C LYS A 181 21.29 -14.46 -58.25
N GLU A 182 20.31 -15.33 -58.49
CA GLU A 182 18.98 -15.23 -57.88
C GLU A 182 19.05 -15.36 -56.35
N THR A 183 19.81 -16.33 -55.83
CA THR A 183 20.01 -16.48 -54.39
C THR A 183 20.69 -15.26 -53.75
N GLU A 184 21.64 -14.64 -54.46
CA GLU A 184 22.31 -13.42 -54.00
C GLU A 184 21.35 -12.23 -53.97
N GLU A 185 20.52 -12.06 -55.01
CA GLU A 185 19.48 -11.02 -55.06
C GLU A 185 18.45 -11.22 -53.94
N ASP A 186 18.05 -12.46 -53.65
CA ASP A 186 17.14 -12.79 -52.56
C ASP A 186 17.74 -12.49 -51.18
N VAL A 187 19.01 -12.83 -50.95
CA VAL A 187 19.72 -12.49 -49.71
C VAL A 187 19.77 -10.97 -49.54
N GLN A 188 20.16 -10.22 -50.57
CA GLN A 188 20.18 -8.76 -50.53
C GLN A 188 18.79 -8.15 -50.29
N ASN A 189 17.73 -8.75 -50.85
CA ASN A 189 16.36 -8.29 -50.61
C ASN A 189 15.92 -8.55 -49.17
N ARG A 190 16.27 -9.71 -48.60
CA ARG A 190 16.02 -10.03 -47.19
C ARG A 190 16.79 -9.10 -46.26
N ASP A 191 18.05 -8.81 -46.56
CA ASP A 191 18.87 -7.88 -45.77
C ASP A 191 18.24 -6.47 -45.75
N LYS A 192 17.77 -5.97 -46.90
CA LYS A 192 17.03 -4.70 -46.95
C LYS A 192 15.77 -4.69 -46.10
N VAL A 193 15.05 -5.81 -46.04
CA VAL A 193 13.86 -5.95 -45.18
C VAL A 193 14.26 -5.97 -43.70
N ILE A 194 15.32 -6.69 -43.35
CA ILE A 194 15.88 -6.72 -42.00
C ILE A 194 16.26 -5.32 -41.54
N ASP A 195 16.93 -4.53 -42.39
CA ASP A 195 17.33 -3.16 -42.05
C ASP A 195 16.12 -2.25 -41.84
N ARG A 196 15.11 -2.31 -42.72
CA ARG A 196 13.85 -1.56 -42.52
C ARG A 196 13.13 -1.94 -41.22
N LEU A 197 13.13 -3.23 -40.88
CA LEU A 197 12.52 -3.70 -39.64
C LEU A 197 13.31 -3.25 -38.41
N LYS A 198 14.65 -3.24 -38.48
CA LYS A 198 15.51 -2.68 -37.41
C LYS A 198 15.25 -1.20 -37.21
N ASP A 199 15.21 -0.41 -38.28
CA ASP A 199 14.90 1.02 -38.23
C ASP A 199 13.52 1.25 -37.61
N LYS A 200 12.52 0.45 -38.00
CA LYS A 200 11.17 0.56 -37.45
C LYS A 200 11.13 0.21 -35.97
N LEU A 201 11.85 -0.84 -35.56
CA LEU A 201 11.94 -1.23 -34.17
C LEU A 201 12.59 -0.12 -33.34
N GLN A 202 13.71 0.44 -33.80
CA GLN A 202 14.39 1.53 -33.14
C GLN A 202 13.50 2.78 -33.02
N GLU A 203 12.74 3.11 -34.07
CA GLU A 203 11.77 4.21 -34.04
C GLU A 203 10.66 3.95 -32.99
N GLN A 204 10.08 2.75 -32.96
CA GLN A 204 9.06 2.38 -31.97
C GLN A 204 9.61 2.43 -30.54
N THR A 205 10.81 1.90 -30.31
CA THR A 205 11.48 1.97 -29.01
C THR A 205 11.71 3.41 -28.56
N ALA A 206 12.19 4.29 -29.46
CA ALA A 206 12.38 5.70 -29.15
C ALA A 206 11.05 6.39 -28.81
N ARG A 207 9.99 6.15 -29.61
CA ARG A 207 8.64 6.67 -29.34
C ARG A 207 8.12 6.22 -27.97
N LEU A 208 8.17 4.92 -27.68
CA LEU A 208 7.71 4.34 -26.41
C LEU A 208 8.49 4.93 -25.23
N ASN A 209 9.80 5.09 -25.34
CA ASN A 209 10.61 5.69 -24.29
C ASN A 209 10.21 7.15 -24.01
N THR A 210 9.97 7.95 -25.06
CA THR A 210 9.49 9.33 -24.88
C THR A 210 8.10 9.37 -24.26
N GLU A 211 7.17 8.53 -24.72
CA GLU A 211 5.81 8.45 -24.19
C GLU A 211 5.82 8.03 -22.72
N SER A 212 6.60 7.01 -22.37
CA SER A 212 6.81 6.55 -20.99
C SER A 212 7.35 7.67 -20.10
N TYR A 213 8.34 8.44 -20.57
CA TYR A 213 8.86 9.60 -19.84
C TYR A 213 7.78 10.66 -19.60
N TYR A 214 7.00 11.01 -20.62
CA TYR A 214 5.92 11.99 -20.48
C TYR A 214 4.81 11.51 -19.56
N LEU A 215 4.39 10.25 -19.69
CA LEU A 215 3.38 9.65 -18.82
C LEU A 215 3.84 9.66 -17.37
N LYS A 216 5.07 9.21 -17.09
CA LYS A 216 5.65 9.23 -15.74
C LYS A 216 5.69 10.65 -15.17
N LYS A 217 6.19 11.61 -15.94
CA LYS A 217 6.23 13.02 -15.51
C LYS A 217 4.83 13.58 -15.24
N ASN A 218 3.84 13.25 -16.06
CA ASN A 218 2.46 13.67 -15.88
C ASN A 218 1.82 13.04 -14.63
N THR A 219 2.05 11.75 -14.38
CA THR A 219 1.57 11.09 -13.16
C THR A 219 2.23 11.66 -11.92
N ASP A 220 3.55 11.89 -11.93
CA ASP A 220 4.29 12.46 -10.82
C ASP A 220 3.78 13.88 -10.49
N LEU A 221 3.55 14.71 -11.52
CA LEU A 221 2.97 16.04 -11.34
C LEU A 221 1.56 15.99 -10.77
N LYS A 222 0.73 15.04 -11.22
CA LYS A 222 -0.62 14.87 -10.69
C LYS A 222 -0.59 14.46 -9.21
N VAL A 223 0.27 13.52 -8.84
CA VAL A 223 0.49 13.10 -7.45
C VAL A 223 0.95 14.28 -6.61
N HIS A 224 1.98 15.02 -7.05
CA HIS A 224 2.45 16.21 -6.34
C HIS A 224 1.38 17.28 -6.17
N LEU A 225 0.58 17.55 -7.20
CA LEU A 225 -0.51 18.51 -7.12
C LEU A 225 -1.56 18.07 -6.10
N THR A 226 -1.96 16.79 -6.14
CA THR A 226 -2.92 16.24 -5.18
C THR A 226 -2.37 16.28 -3.76
N GLN A 227 -1.12 15.90 -3.56
CA GLN A 227 -0.46 15.94 -2.26
C GLN A 227 -0.40 17.37 -1.73
N LYS A 228 -0.02 18.36 -2.54
CA LYS A 228 0.01 19.76 -2.13
C LYS A 228 -1.37 20.28 -1.74
N LYS A 229 -2.42 19.91 -2.48
CA LYS A 229 -3.81 20.27 -2.14
C LYS A 229 -4.22 19.65 -0.80
N CYS A 230 -3.97 18.36 -0.60
CA CYS A 230 -4.26 17.66 0.66
C CYS A 230 -3.51 18.30 1.82
N SER A 231 -2.18 18.47 1.72
CA SER A 231 -1.39 19.09 2.79
C SER A 231 -1.81 20.53 3.10
N SER A 232 -2.25 21.30 2.10
CA SER A 232 -2.77 22.66 2.35
C SER A 232 -4.10 22.64 3.11
N ALA A 233 -4.99 21.68 2.79
CA ALA A 233 -6.26 21.50 3.49
C ALA A 233 -6.04 20.97 4.92
N GLU A 234 -5.14 20.00 5.10
CA GLU A 234 -4.73 19.49 6.41
C GLU A 234 -4.16 20.61 7.27
N SER A 235 -3.25 21.43 6.75
CA SER A 235 -2.70 22.57 7.49
C SER A 235 -3.76 23.61 7.86
N ALA A 236 -4.77 23.83 7.01
CA ALA A 236 -5.89 24.71 7.34
C ALA A 236 -6.75 24.16 8.49
N LEU A 237 -7.08 22.87 8.44
CA LEU A 237 -7.82 22.18 9.51
C LEU A 237 -7.02 22.15 10.82
N GLU A 238 -5.70 21.92 10.76
CA GLU A 238 -4.82 21.94 11.93
C GLU A 238 -4.86 23.31 12.63
N LYS A 239 -4.82 24.40 11.85
CA LYS A 239 -4.94 25.77 12.38
C LYS A 239 -6.32 26.02 13.00
N GLU A 240 -7.38 25.50 12.39
CA GLU A 240 -8.74 25.61 12.94
C GLU A 240 -8.87 24.84 14.25
N ILE A 241 -8.34 23.61 14.32
CA ILE A 241 -8.28 22.82 15.56
C ILE A 241 -7.50 23.58 16.64
N GLN A 242 -6.37 24.20 16.31
CA GLN A 242 -5.58 24.97 17.27
C GLN A 242 -6.34 26.20 17.78
N ASN A 243 -7.04 26.92 16.89
CA ASN A 243 -7.87 28.08 17.26
C ASN A 243 -9.07 27.67 18.12
N LEU A 244 -9.71 26.54 17.81
CA LEU A 244 -10.80 26.01 18.63
C LEU A 244 -10.30 25.60 20.02
N LYS A 245 -9.13 24.95 20.11
CA LYS A 245 -8.49 24.62 21.39
C LYS A 245 -8.22 25.87 22.23
N SER A 246 -7.64 26.93 21.65
CA SER A 246 -7.39 28.17 22.41
C SER A 246 -8.68 28.82 22.90
N LYS A 247 -9.74 28.83 22.07
CA LYS A 247 -11.06 29.33 22.50
C LYS A 247 -11.66 28.51 23.63
N THR A 248 -11.55 27.19 23.56
CA THR A 248 -12.00 26.31 24.65
C THR A 248 -11.22 26.57 25.94
N ASP A 249 -9.90 26.76 25.86
CA ASP A 249 -9.07 27.08 27.02
C ASP A 249 -9.46 28.45 27.63
N GLU A 250 -9.72 29.45 26.77
CA GLU A 250 -10.23 30.77 27.18
C GLU A 250 -11.60 30.66 27.89
N GLU A 251 -12.54 29.90 27.32
CA GLU A 251 -13.86 29.67 27.92
C GLU A 251 -13.75 28.96 29.28
N ILE A 252 -12.87 27.95 29.39
CA ILE A 252 -12.60 27.25 30.66
C ILE A 252 -12.05 28.22 31.70
N GLN A 253 -11.14 29.11 31.31
CA GLN A 253 -10.56 30.10 32.22
C GLN A 253 -11.63 31.09 32.73
N VAL A 254 -12.42 31.67 31.82
CA VAL A 254 -13.53 32.58 32.18
C VAL A 254 -14.57 31.88 33.05
N HIS A 255 -14.89 30.61 32.77
CA HIS A 255 -15.81 29.83 33.57
C HIS A 255 -15.31 29.67 35.01
N LYS A 256 -14.04 29.29 35.19
CA LYS A 256 -13.40 29.18 36.52
C LYS A 256 -13.42 30.51 37.28
N GLU A 257 -13.10 31.61 36.62
CA GLU A 257 -13.13 32.94 37.22
C GLU A 257 -14.54 33.33 37.66
N THR A 258 -15.54 33.02 36.83
CA THR A 258 -16.96 33.25 37.13
C THR A 258 -17.42 32.40 38.32
N GLU A 259 -17.04 31.13 38.37
CA GLU A 259 -17.33 30.23 39.48
C GLU A 259 -16.72 30.75 40.79
N ILE A 260 -15.44 31.14 40.77
CA ILE A 260 -14.75 31.73 41.93
C ILE A 260 -15.47 33.00 42.38
N PHE A 261 -15.84 33.89 41.45
CA PHE A 261 -16.57 35.11 41.77
C PHE A 261 -17.92 34.81 42.44
N LEU A 262 -18.70 33.88 41.87
CA LEU A 262 -20.00 33.49 42.42
C LEU A 262 -19.84 32.85 43.81
N MET A 263 -18.84 32.00 44.00
CA MET A 263 -18.55 31.39 45.30
C MET A 263 -18.22 32.45 46.36
N GLN A 264 -17.44 33.48 45.99
CA GLN A 264 -17.17 34.61 46.89
C GLN A 264 -18.42 35.42 47.23
N GLN A 265 -19.31 35.67 46.26
CA GLN A 265 -20.58 36.37 46.52
C GLN A 265 -21.50 35.56 47.42
N TYR A 266 -21.60 34.26 47.15
CA TYR A 266 -22.35 33.33 47.99
C TYR A 266 -21.84 33.35 49.44
N GLN A 267 -20.53 33.28 49.63
CA GLN A 267 -19.91 33.33 50.95
C GLN A 267 -20.21 34.65 51.68
N LYS A 268 -20.12 35.80 51.00
CA LYS A 268 -20.51 37.11 51.58
C LYS A 268 -21.96 37.16 52.02
N VAL A 269 -22.87 36.57 51.25
CA VAL A 269 -24.30 36.50 51.61
C VAL A 269 -24.51 35.56 52.79
N LYS A 270 -23.83 34.42 52.80
CA LYS A 270 -23.87 33.45 53.90
C LYS A 270 -23.40 34.07 55.22
N GLU A 271 -22.29 34.80 55.21
CA GLU A 271 -21.78 35.52 56.39
C GLU A 271 -22.76 36.58 56.90
N LYS A 272 -23.39 37.35 55.99
CA LYS A 272 -24.45 38.30 56.38
C LYS A 272 -25.65 37.58 56.98
N LEU A 273 -26.06 36.45 56.43
CA LEU A 273 -27.16 35.64 56.95
C LEU A 273 -26.84 35.14 58.36
N GLU A 274 -25.65 34.56 58.57
CA GLU A 274 -25.18 34.11 59.88
C GLU A 274 -25.15 35.25 60.90
N TYR A 275 -24.65 36.42 60.52
CA TYR A 275 -24.70 37.63 61.35
C TYR A 275 -26.12 38.01 61.75
N TRP A 276 -27.05 38.05 60.80
CA TRP A 276 -28.44 38.41 61.08
C TRP A 276 -29.14 37.36 61.93
N MET A 277 -28.93 36.07 61.68
CA MET A 277 -29.47 34.99 62.51
C MET A 277 -28.99 35.10 63.96
N GLU A 278 -27.70 35.32 64.18
CA GLU A 278 -27.14 35.49 65.52
C GLU A 278 -27.68 36.75 66.21
N LYS A 279 -27.82 37.86 65.47
CA LYS A 279 -28.44 39.08 65.99
C LYS A 279 -29.90 38.84 66.40
N TYR A 280 -30.72 38.24 65.54
CA TYR A 280 -32.11 37.95 65.84
C TYR A 280 -32.25 37.01 67.05
N LYS A 281 -31.38 36.01 67.15
CA LYS A 281 -31.34 35.13 68.31
C LYS A 281 -31.06 35.91 69.59
N LYS A 282 -30.02 36.74 69.62
CA LYS A 282 -29.69 37.59 70.77
C LYS A 282 -30.82 38.55 71.14
N ASP A 283 -31.41 39.22 70.16
CA ASP A 283 -32.52 40.15 70.38
C ASP A 283 -33.76 39.41 70.92
N THR A 284 -34.00 38.16 70.47
CA THR A 284 -35.08 37.31 70.98
C THR A 284 -34.79 36.84 72.40
N ASP A 285 -33.58 36.33 72.66
CA ASP A 285 -33.15 35.89 74.00
C ASP A 285 -33.26 37.04 75.02
N ALA A 286 -32.84 38.26 74.62
CA ALA A 286 -32.97 39.45 75.47
C ALA A 286 -34.44 39.84 75.73
N LYS A 287 -35.32 39.68 74.73
CA LYS A 287 -36.76 39.93 74.91
C LYS A 287 -37.45 38.87 75.76
N ASP A 288 -37.01 37.62 75.66
CA ASP A 288 -37.48 36.54 76.51
C ASP A 288 -37.02 36.76 77.97
N GLU A 289 -35.78 37.23 78.18
CA GLU A 289 -35.28 37.62 79.51
C GLU A 289 -36.11 38.79 80.09
N GLU A 290 -36.35 39.86 79.32
CA GLU A 290 -37.23 40.96 79.74
C GLU A 290 -38.65 40.48 80.09
N LEU A 291 -39.21 39.53 79.32
CA LEU A 291 -40.51 38.94 79.59
C LEU A 291 -40.52 38.11 80.86
N ASP A 292 -39.45 37.35 81.12
CA ASP A 292 -39.30 36.55 82.32
C ASP A 292 -39.12 37.43 83.57
N ASP A 293 -38.36 38.52 83.48
CA ASP A 293 -38.27 39.54 84.53
C ASP A 293 -39.64 40.17 84.84
N LEU A 294 -40.40 40.55 83.81
CA LEU A 294 -41.75 41.09 83.99
C LEU A 294 -42.73 40.06 84.57
N ARG A 295 -42.60 38.77 84.20
CA ARG A 295 -43.38 37.68 84.80
C ARG A 295 -43.01 37.50 86.27
N ALA A 296 -41.72 37.54 86.61
CA ALA A 296 -41.23 37.46 87.98
C ALA A 296 -41.76 38.62 88.82
N LEU A 297 -41.62 39.87 88.34
CA LEU A 297 -42.15 41.06 89.00
C LEU A 297 -43.67 41.01 89.17
N LYS A 298 -44.40 40.53 88.14
CA LYS A 298 -45.85 40.33 88.23
C LYS A 298 -46.20 39.29 89.30
N ALA A 299 -45.44 38.20 89.40
CA ALA A 299 -45.64 37.18 90.42
C ALA A 299 -45.37 37.72 91.83
N GLU A 300 -44.30 38.49 92.03
CA GLU A 300 -43.97 39.16 93.29
C GLU A 300 -45.06 40.18 93.69
N ASN A 301 -45.50 41.02 92.75
CA ASN A 301 -46.59 41.96 92.96
C ASN A 301 -47.91 41.24 93.32
N LEU A 302 -48.19 40.10 92.70
CA LEU A 302 -49.34 39.29 93.07
C LEU A 302 -49.20 38.72 94.48
N GLU A 303 -48.01 38.26 94.87
CA GLU A 303 -47.75 37.74 96.21
C GLU A 303 -47.88 38.82 97.28
N THR A 304 -47.32 40.02 97.05
CA THR A 304 -47.44 41.17 97.97
C THR A 304 -48.90 41.60 98.11
N MET A 305 -49.67 41.67 97.01
CA MET A 305 -51.10 41.96 97.06
C MET A 305 -51.89 40.89 97.81
N GLN A 306 -51.57 39.60 97.62
CA GLN A 306 -52.16 38.51 98.39
C GLN A 306 -51.80 38.61 99.88
N ARG A 307 -50.58 39.02 100.22
CA ARG A 307 -50.13 39.24 101.59
C ARG A 307 -50.94 40.37 102.25
N TYR A 308 -51.06 41.53 101.60
CA TYR A 308 -51.90 42.62 102.08
C TYR A 308 -53.37 42.24 102.19
N ALA A 309 -53.91 41.47 101.24
CA ALA A 309 -55.28 40.98 101.32
C ALA A 309 -55.47 40.09 102.57
N LYS A 310 -54.52 39.20 102.88
CA LYS A 310 -54.52 38.39 104.10
C LYS A 310 -54.42 39.26 105.36
N GLU A 311 -53.57 40.28 105.36
CA GLU A 311 -53.44 41.24 106.48
C GLU A 311 -54.74 42.03 106.70
N CYS A 312 -55.35 42.55 105.64
CA CYS A 312 -56.64 43.24 105.70
C CYS A 312 -57.75 42.33 106.25
N LEU A 313 -57.81 41.08 105.80
CA LEU A 313 -58.75 40.08 106.34
C LEU A 313 -58.49 39.80 107.82
N ALA A 314 -57.22 39.71 108.23
CA ALA A 314 -56.85 39.54 109.64
C ALA A 314 -57.27 40.75 110.48
N PHE A 315 -56.98 41.98 110.04
CA PHE A 315 -57.42 43.19 110.73
C PHE A 315 -58.93 43.29 110.81
N GLN A 316 -59.64 42.98 109.72
CA GLN A 316 -61.10 42.95 109.72
C GLN A 316 -61.64 41.92 110.74
N ALA A 317 -61.05 40.73 110.80
CA ALA A 317 -61.40 39.73 111.81
C ALA A 317 -61.16 40.25 113.23
N THR A 318 -60.02 40.89 113.52
CA THR A 318 -59.75 41.50 114.82
C THR A 318 -60.74 42.62 115.17
N ILE A 319 -61.09 43.49 114.21
CA ILE A 319 -62.09 44.56 114.41
C ILE A 319 -63.47 43.96 114.70
N ILE A 320 -63.86 42.90 113.99
CA ILE A 320 -65.12 42.20 114.26
C ILE A 320 -65.10 41.60 115.66
N ILE A 321 -64.01 40.93 116.06
CA ILE A 321 -63.84 40.39 117.41
C ILE A 321 -63.98 41.49 118.45
N ASP A 322 -63.23 42.60 118.36
CA ASP A 322 -63.33 43.72 119.32
C ASP A 322 -64.73 44.36 119.34
N ARG A 323 -65.39 44.52 118.19
CA ARG A 323 -66.78 45.00 118.13
C ARG A 323 -67.74 44.04 118.84
N THR A 324 -67.64 42.74 118.55
CA THR A 324 -68.49 41.73 119.20
C THR A 324 -68.21 41.65 120.69
N GLU A 325 -66.96 41.72 121.15
CA GLU A 325 -66.61 41.77 122.57
C GLU A 325 -67.16 43.03 123.26
N LYS A 326 -67.04 44.20 122.62
CA LYS A 326 -67.64 45.45 123.14
C LYS A 326 -69.16 45.36 123.22
N GLU A 327 -69.81 44.76 122.23
CA GLU A 327 -71.25 44.50 122.28
C GLU A 327 -71.63 43.49 123.36
N MET A 328 -70.87 42.42 123.53
CA MET A 328 -71.07 41.44 124.61
C MET A 328 -70.87 42.08 125.98
N ARG A 329 -69.84 42.91 126.16
CA ARG A 329 -69.64 43.71 127.39
C ARG A 329 -70.80 44.68 127.63
N ARG A 330 -71.30 45.36 126.59
CA ARG A 330 -72.49 46.23 126.71
C ARG A 330 -73.73 45.44 127.12
N LYS A 331 -74.00 44.31 126.48
CA LYS A 331 -75.11 43.41 126.84
C LYS A 331 -74.98 42.88 128.27
N GLN A 332 -73.77 42.53 128.71
CA GLN A 332 -73.50 42.12 130.09
C GLN A 332 -73.83 43.25 131.08
N ILE A 333 -73.36 44.48 130.84
CA ILE A 333 -73.69 45.64 131.69
C ILE A 333 -75.21 45.92 131.69
N GLU A 334 -75.87 45.85 130.53
CA GLU A 334 -77.32 46.02 130.44
C GLU A 334 -78.07 44.94 131.22
N GLN A 335 -77.60 43.70 131.15
CA GLN A 335 -78.19 42.58 131.86
C GLN A 335 -77.95 42.67 133.37
N GLU A 336 -76.73 43.00 133.81
CA GLU A 336 -76.42 43.32 135.20
C GLU A 336 -77.25 44.49 135.72
N ALA A 337 -77.47 45.53 134.90
CA ALA A 337 -78.34 46.65 135.26
C ALA A 337 -79.82 46.23 135.35
N LEU A 338 -80.27 45.30 134.50
CA LEU A 338 -81.62 44.74 134.55
C LEU A 338 -81.80 43.84 135.79
N GLU A 339 -80.80 43.03 136.12
CA GLU A 339 -80.72 42.22 137.34
C GLU A 339 -80.67 43.12 138.58
N LEU A 340 -79.95 44.25 138.54
CA LEU A 340 -79.97 45.25 139.60
C LEU A 340 -81.37 45.89 139.74
N LYS A 341 -82.03 46.22 138.62
CA LYS A 341 -83.40 46.74 138.65
C LYS A 341 -84.41 45.71 139.18
N SER A 342 -84.26 44.44 138.81
CA SER A 342 -85.15 43.38 139.31
C SER A 342 -84.90 43.12 140.80
N THR A 343 -83.64 43.06 141.26
CA THR A 343 -83.30 42.96 142.69
C THR A 343 -83.78 44.18 143.48
N LEU A 344 -83.68 45.40 142.95
CA LEU A 344 -84.25 46.60 143.57
C LEU A 344 -85.78 46.54 143.65
N LYS A 345 -86.47 46.02 142.63
CA LYS A 345 -87.92 45.79 142.67
C LYS A 345 -88.30 44.75 143.72
N VAL A 346 -87.54 43.66 143.86
CA VAL A 346 -87.73 42.67 144.92
C VAL A 346 -87.47 43.28 146.30
N GLN A 347 -86.41 44.08 146.47
CA GLN A 347 -86.17 44.84 147.69
C GLN A 347 -87.30 45.82 148.01
N ALA A 348 -87.82 46.53 147.02
CA ALA A 348 -88.93 47.47 147.20
C ALA A 348 -90.26 46.76 147.50
N TRP A 349 -90.52 45.60 146.87
CA TRP A 349 -91.65 44.75 147.20
C TRP A 349 -91.56 44.21 148.63
N TRP A 350 -90.37 43.77 149.06
CA TRP A 350 -90.15 43.32 150.44
C TRP A 350 -90.33 44.45 151.45
N LYS A 351 -89.72 45.62 151.22
CA LYS A 351 -89.92 46.82 152.05
C LYS A 351 -91.39 47.25 152.09
N GLY A 352 -92.09 47.23 150.96
CA GLY A 352 -93.52 47.54 150.88
C GLY A 352 -94.43 46.49 151.53
N THR A 353 -94.00 45.23 151.59
CA THR A 353 -94.68 44.15 152.31
C THR A 353 -94.45 44.27 153.81
N MET A 354 -93.24 44.65 154.24
CA MET A 354 -92.94 44.94 155.65
C MET A 354 -93.81 46.07 156.21
N VAL A 355 -94.05 47.13 155.43
CA VAL A 355 -94.92 48.25 155.81
C VAL A 355 -96.40 47.85 155.84
N ARG A 356 -96.87 47.04 154.88
CA ARG A 356 -98.30 46.67 154.77
C ARG A 356 -98.73 45.52 155.69
N LYS A 357 -97.81 44.69 156.17
CA LYS A 357 -98.07 43.62 157.14
C LYS A 357 -97.57 43.94 158.56
N PHE A 358 -97.19 45.21 158.82
CA PHE A 358 -96.77 45.74 160.13
C PHE A 358 -95.73 44.87 160.87
N LEU A 359 -94.67 44.47 160.15
CA LEU A 359 -93.58 43.66 160.70
C LEU A 359 -92.36 44.55 161.00
N GLY A 360 -91.83 44.44 162.22
CA GLY A 360 -90.68 45.21 162.68
C GLY A 360 -91.04 46.65 163.09
N PRO A 361 -90.21 47.67 162.80
CA PRO A 361 -90.33 49.03 163.37
C PRO A 361 -91.62 49.79 163.01
N TYR A 362 -92.52 49.20 162.23
CA TYR A 362 -93.84 49.76 161.87
C TYR A 362 -94.98 49.31 162.81
N GLN A 363 -94.71 48.53 163.87
CA GLN A 363 -95.72 48.13 164.87
C GLN A 363 -96.25 49.30 165.73
N GLU A 364 -95.45 50.34 165.95
CA GLU A 364 -95.89 51.55 166.68
C GLU A 364 -96.89 52.39 165.87
N LEU A 365 -96.85 52.30 164.54
CA LEU A 365 -97.76 53.00 163.64
C LEU A 365 -99.18 52.40 163.65
N GLU A 366 -99.31 51.11 163.99
CA GLU A 366 -100.62 50.44 164.12
C GLU A 366 -101.40 50.92 165.36
N LYS A 367 -100.71 51.15 166.48
CA LYS A 367 -101.33 51.69 167.71
C LYS A 367 -101.75 53.15 167.54
N TYR A 368 -100.97 53.95 166.82
CA TYR A 368 -101.23 55.38 166.59
C TYR A 368 -102.39 55.64 165.60
N LEU A 369 -102.65 54.70 164.67
CA LEU A 369 -103.76 54.80 163.71
C LEU A 369 -105.10 54.30 164.28
N LYS A 370 -105.10 53.47 165.34
CA LYS A 370 -106.33 52.99 166.01
C LYS A 370 -106.92 53.99 167.02
N GLU A 371 -106.15 54.95 167.55
CA GLU A 371 -106.65 55.99 168.48
C GLU A 371 -107.07 57.32 167.81
N ARG A 372 -106.79 57.52 166.52
CA ARG A 372 -106.94 58.85 165.86
C ARG A 372 -107.92 58.90 164.68
N ALA A 373 -108.67 57.82 164.42
CA ALA A 373 -109.60 57.72 163.29
C ALA A 373 -111.09 57.60 163.71
N ALA A 374 -111.56 58.67 164.38
CA ALA A 374 -112.97 59.14 164.41
C ALA A 374 -113.95 58.39 165.36
N GLU A 375 -114.06 58.71 166.66
CA GLU A 375 -114.61 59.97 167.21
C GLU A 375 -113.90 61.25 166.76
N LYS A 376 -114.69 62.18 166.24
CA LYS A 376 -114.32 63.46 165.61
C LYS A 376 -114.15 63.42 164.09
N GLU A 377 -115.18 63.79 163.31
CA GLU A 377 -116.25 64.76 163.67
C GLU A 377 -115.59 66.08 164.13
N ALA A 378 -114.83 66.71 163.22
CA ALA A 378 -114.70 68.15 163.03
C ALA A 378 -113.50 68.46 162.12
N GLY A 379 -113.75 69.13 161.00
CA GLY A 379 -112.87 70.20 160.55
C GLY A 379 -111.93 69.95 159.37
N LYS A 380 -112.42 70.39 158.20
CA LYS A 380 -111.83 71.42 157.31
C LYS A 380 -110.68 71.11 156.31
N GLU A 381 -111.04 71.43 155.06
CA GLU A 381 -110.37 72.28 154.05
C GLU A 381 -109.07 71.87 153.32
N LYS A 382 -109.23 71.84 151.97
CA LYS A 382 -108.45 72.51 150.90
C LYS A 382 -107.42 71.73 150.05
N SER A 383 -107.66 71.85 148.73
CA SER A 383 -106.76 71.80 147.54
C SER A 383 -105.88 70.55 147.34
N GLY A 384 -105.72 69.95 146.17
CA GLY A 384 -106.07 70.29 144.79
C GLY A 384 -105.02 69.69 143.84
N ALA A 385 -105.46 69.23 142.65
CA ALA A 385 -104.67 68.99 141.42
C ALA A 385 -103.59 67.87 141.49
N LYS A 386 -103.23 67.12 140.43
CA LYS A 386 -103.40 67.26 138.98
C LYS A 386 -102.95 65.94 138.31
N ARG A 387 -103.62 65.61 137.20
CA ARG A 387 -103.19 64.85 136.00
C ARG A 387 -102.66 63.43 136.12
#